data_AF-A0A936SYI0-F1
#
_entry.id   AF-A0A936SYI0-F1
#
_cell.length_a   1.000
_cell.length_b   1.000
_cell.length_c   1.000
_cell.angle_alpha   90.00
_cell.angle_beta   90.00
_cell.angle_gamma   90.00
#
_symmetry.space_group_name_H-M   'P 1'
#
loop_
_entity.id
_entity.type
_entity.pdbx_description
1 polymer ?
#
loop_
_entity_poly.entity_id
_entity_poly.type
_entity_poly.pdbx_seq_one_letter_code
_entity_poly.pdbx_strand_id
1 'polypeptide(L)'
;MNRLPRYSVIAGFWLLAGLSQSARVGAQSNDEMALLGGPQVLHMPESTRIAEQGILRPVPVVADLPMDLSVRARRVLVHYRLWGDPDWTTLELRRNGARYEGAIPCLEISTVTGDLKYYIRVHDAEGRVIATGASRADPYKVTIKHDEQLETIITRAKCPDPADCPAGLPGCPSEKVKEIACNTDADCEGGSTCSWRGFCERIDRKKNWISLGVSQEIGIVPTTGACGIHQQEHAGYACFRADGEQYIGNPVLTNEPLGVGRGTTRVIAGYERLVHYDTTLGLRVGWSFFGEGPTPNDGTEFVPFFASARVTHWMGKDPFAREGFRPFVFVAAGYSMVDVKTTAFVREDPFADSYQGGNDLEQTVELWKRAGDGFVGVGGGTMFSWQAGRAAFVELAVHSVFPFSAIVVVPTAGVMIGF
;
A
#
# COMPACT_ATOMS: atom_id res chain seq x y z
N MET A 1 35.02 -52.22 -27.44
CA MET A 1 33.67 -51.90 -27.96
C MET A 1 32.84 -51.30 -26.83
N ASN A 2 32.52 -50.02 -27.00
CA ASN A 2 31.44 -49.21 -26.44
C ASN A 2 31.24 -49.14 -24.91
N ARG A 3 32.00 -48.24 -24.27
CA ARG A 3 31.56 -47.52 -23.07
C ARG A 3 30.88 -46.21 -23.52
N LEU A 4 29.60 -46.06 -23.20
CA LEU A 4 28.86 -44.79 -23.32
C LEU A 4 29.20 -43.87 -22.14
N PRO A 5 29.36 -42.55 -22.34
CA PRO A 5 29.56 -41.62 -21.25
C PRO A 5 28.21 -41.19 -20.64
N ARG A 6 28.17 -41.16 -19.30
CA ARG A 6 27.11 -40.51 -18.52
C ARG A 6 27.28 -38.99 -18.66
N TYR A 7 26.27 -38.31 -19.20
CA TYR A 7 26.13 -36.87 -19.10
C TYR A 7 25.60 -36.52 -17.71
N SER A 8 26.49 -36.04 -16.84
CA SER A 8 26.10 -35.31 -15.63
C SER A 8 25.69 -33.89 -16.03
N VAL A 9 24.38 -33.63 -15.99
CA VAL A 9 23.85 -32.26 -16.04
C VAL A 9 24.09 -31.64 -14.67
N ILE A 10 25.19 -30.89 -14.55
CA ILE A 10 25.42 -29.98 -13.43
C ILE A 10 24.54 -28.76 -13.69
N ALA A 11 23.37 -28.72 -13.06
CA ALA A 11 22.58 -27.51 -12.95
C ALA A 11 23.34 -26.55 -12.01
N GLY A 12 24.08 -25.63 -12.60
CA GLY A 12 24.71 -24.52 -11.89
C GLY A 12 23.65 -23.57 -11.36
N PHE A 13 23.24 -23.78 -10.10
CA PHE A 13 22.59 -22.74 -9.31
C PHE A 13 23.65 -21.70 -8.97
N TRP A 14 23.63 -20.58 -9.71
CA TRP A 14 24.34 -19.37 -9.32
C TRP A 14 23.71 -18.85 -8.02
N LEU A 15 24.31 -19.20 -6.89
CA LEU A 15 24.17 -18.46 -5.64
C LEU A 15 24.66 -17.04 -5.88
N LEU A 16 23.71 -16.09 -5.89
CA LEU A 16 23.98 -14.68 -5.61
C LEU A 16 24.43 -14.57 -4.14
N ALA A 17 25.69 -14.89 -3.89
CA ALA A 17 26.40 -14.43 -2.71
C ALA A 17 26.67 -12.93 -2.88
N GLY A 18 25.65 -12.13 -2.58
CA GLY A 18 25.80 -10.70 -2.40
C GLY A 18 26.74 -10.45 -1.23
N LEU A 19 27.98 -10.09 -1.56
CA LEU A 19 28.96 -9.50 -0.65
C LEU A 19 28.26 -8.46 0.24
N SER A 20 28.14 -8.79 1.53
CA SER A 20 27.90 -7.81 2.58
C SER A 20 29.14 -6.93 2.69
N GLN A 21 29.25 -5.96 1.79
CA GLN A 21 30.08 -4.80 2.07
C GLN A 21 29.45 -4.08 3.25
N SER A 22 30.05 -4.26 4.43
CA SER A 22 29.91 -3.34 5.54
C SER A 22 30.29 -1.95 5.02
N ALA A 23 29.28 -1.18 4.60
CA ALA A 23 29.41 0.25 4.45
C ALA A 23 29.78 0.78 5.83
N ARG A 24 31.07 1.09 6.00
CA ARG A 24 31.49 2.05 7.01
C ARG A 24 30.71 3.32 6.72
N VAL A 25 29.69 3.57 7.53
CA VAL A 25 29.07 4.88 7.66
C VAL A 25 30.17 5.79 8.16
N GLY A 26 30.90 6.40 7.22
CA GLY A 26 31.70 7.56 7.51
C GLY A 26 30.74 8.59 8.08
N ALA A 27 30.97 9.00 9.31
CA ALA A 27 30.34 10.17 9.88
C ALA A 27 30.68 11.35 8.95
N GLN A 28 29.78 11.63 8.00
CA GLN A 28 29.78 12.89 7.29
C GLN A 28 29.59 13.97 8.36
N SER A 29 30.60 14.82 8.47
CA SER A 29 30.59 15.99 9.32
C SER A 29 29.32 16.79 9.07
N ASN A 30 28.59 17.09 10.14
CA ASN A 30 27.35 17.89 10.15
C ASN A 30 27.50 19.31 9.58
N ASP A 31 28.68 19.71 9.09
CA ASP A 31 28.94 21.04 8.53
C ASP A 31 28.52 21.19 7.05
N GLU A 32 28.27 20.12 6.29
CA GLU A 32 27.83 20.24 4.88
C GLU A 32 26.30 20.32 4.70
N MET A 33 25.51 19.94 5.72
CA MET A 33 24.05 20.12 5.70
C MET A 33 23.59 21.55 5.98
N ALA A 34 24.47 22.43 6.47
CA ALA A 34 24.16 23.85 6.69
C ALA A 34 24.12 24.68 5.39
N LEU A 35 24.59 24.13 4.26
CA LEU A 35 24.50 24.78 2.94
C LEU A 35 23.21 24.44 2.18
N LEU A 36 22.43 23.46 2.64
CA LEU A 36 21.04 23.27 2.22
C LEU A 36 20.13 24.16 3.08
N GLY A 37 20.39 25.47 3.01
CA GLY A 37 19.59 26.48 3.71
C GLY A 37 18.11 26.24 3.45
N GLY A 38 17.33 26.13 4.52
CA GLY A 38 15.87 26.04 4.42
C GLY A 38 15.28 27.19 3.60
N PRO A 39 14.00 27.09 3.20
CA PRO A 39 13.39 28.07 2.31
C PRO A 39 13.61 29.49 2.85
N GLN A 40 14.19 30.34 2.01
CA GLN A 40 14.54 31.70 2.40
C GLN A 40 13.25 32.50 2.63
N VAL A 41 13.16 33.23 3.74
CA VAL A 41 12.00 34.09 4.01
C VAL A 41 12.13 35.38 3.21
N LEU A 42 11.19 35.62 2.29
CA LEU A 42 11.11 36.88 1.56
C LEU A 42 10.70 37.99 2.53
N HIS A 43 11.59 38.97 2.72
CA HIS A 43 11.27 40.17 3.48
C HIS A 43 10.44 41.13 2.63
N MET A 44 9.12 41.07 2.80
CA MET A 44 8.23 42.14 2.32
C MET A 44 8.15 43.27 3.35
N PRO A 45 8.08 44.55 2.90
CA PRO A 45 7.91 45.70 3.78
C PRO A 45 6.71 45.55 4.71
N GLU A 46 6.81 46.06 5.93
CA GLU A 46 5.76 45.92 6.94
C GLU A 46 4.43 46.57 6.51
N SER A 47 4.50 47.69 5.78
CA SER A 47 3.35 48.37 5.18
C SER A 47 2.60 47.54 4.13
N THR A 48 3.20 46.45 3.64
CA THR A 48 2.58 45.52 2.69
C THR A 48 1.91 44.33 3.39
N ARG A 49 2.12 44.17 4.71
CA ARG A 49 1.59 43.04 5.50
C ARG A 49 0.16 43.24 5.97
N ILE A 50 -0.26 44.50 6.11
CA ILE A 50 -1.62 44.89 6.50
C ILE A 50 -2.10 45.91 5.48
N ALA A 51 -3.15 45.54 4.75
CA ALA A 51 -3.80 46.43 3.79
C ALA A 51 -5.31 46.43 4.00
N GLU A 52 -5.97 47.51 3.59
CA GLU A 52 -7.42 47.59 3.55
C GLU A 52 -7.90 47.65 2.09
N GLN A 53 -9.00 46.97 1.81
CA GLN A 53 -9.55 46.88 0.45
C GLN A 53 -11.08 46.87 0.52
N GLY A 54 -11.73 47.46 -0.48
CA GLY A 54 -13.19 47.36 -0.65
C GLY A 54 -13.60 46.01 -1.25
N ILE A 55 -14.83 45.60 -0.98
CA ILE A 55 -15.49 44.49 -1.69
C ILE A 55 -15.48 44.71 -3.22
N LEU A 56 -15.56 43.62 -3.99
CA LEU A 56 -15.55 43.64 -5.47
C LEU A 56 -14.32 44.32 -6.10
N ARG A 57 -13.20 44.42 -5.36
CA ARG A 57 -11.94 44.94 -5.87
C ARG A 57 -10.87 43.86 -5.81
N PRO A 58 -10.09 43.65 -6.89
CA PRO A 58 -9.05 42.63 -6.89
C PRO A 58 -7.94 43.04 -5.91
N VAL A 59 -7.39 42.07 -5.19
CA VAL A 59 -6.26 42.31 -4.27
C VAL A 59 -4.97 42.05 -5.05
N PRO A 60 -4.24 43.10 -5.50
CA PRO A 60 -3.00 42.90 -6.25
C PRO A 60 -1.95 42.29 -5.33
N VAL A 61 -1.28 41.26 -5.84
CA VAL A 61 -0.16 40.62 -5.16
C VAL A 61 1.06 40.73 -6.06
N VAL A 62 2.11 41.33 -5.53
CA VAL A 62 3.39 41.53 -6.20
C VAL A 62 4.49 40.95 -5.34
N ALA A 63 5.31 40.10 -5.93
CA ALA A 63 6.49 39.52 -5.31
C ALA A 63 7.73 39.91 -6.12
N ASP A 64 8.56 40.77 -5.53
CA ASP A 64 9.89 41.09 -6.05
C ASP A 64 10.88 40.06 -5.50
N LEU A 65 11.48 39.26 -6.39
CA LEU A 65 12.46 38.25 -6.00
C LEU A 65 13.89 38.80 -6.15
N PRO A 66 14.77 38.58 -5.15
CA PRO A 66 16.21 38.73 -5.31
C PRO A 66 16.72 38.03 -6.58
N MET A 67 17.74 38.57 -7.24
CA MET A 67 18.21 38.04 -8.53
C MET A 67 18.59 36.55 -8.47
N ASP A 68 19.21 36.12 -7.37
CA ASP A 68 19.63 34.74 -7.13
C ASP A 68 18.44 33.77 -7.00
N LEU A 69 17.31 34.24 -6.45
CA LEU A 69 16.05 33.49 -6.42
C LEU A 69 15.31 33.56 -7.76
N SER A 70 15.30 34.72 -8.43
CA SER A 70 14.58 34.93 -9.70
C SER A 70 15.11 34.05 -10.85
N VAL A 71 16.40 33.70 -10.83
CA VAL A 71 17.00 32.79 -11.83
C VAL A 71 16.55 31.33 -11.61
N ARG A 72 16.36 30.92 -10.35
CA ARG A 72 15.98 29.55 -9.97
C ARG A 72 14.46 29.35 -9.91
N ALA A 73 13.72 30.40 -9.64
CA ALA A 73 12.27 30.39 -9.54
C ALA A 73 11.63 30.03 -10.90
N ARG A 74 10.82 28.98 -10.91
CA ARG A 74 9.98 28.62 -12.04
C ARG A 74 8.54 29.01 -11.83
N ARG A 75 8.02 28.84 -10.61
CA ARG A 75 6.63 29.14 -10.27
C ARG A 75 6.58 29.93 -8.97
N VAL A 76 5.67 30.90 -8.89
CA VAL A 76 5.39 31.63 -7.65
C VAL A 76 3.91 31.50 -7.37
N LEU A 77 3.60 30.83 -6.27
CA LEU A 77 2.24 30.49 -5.87
C LEU A 77 1.82 31.36 -4.69
N VAL A 78 0.66 32.01 -4.80
CA VAL A 78 -0.02 32.68 -3.70
C VAL A 78 -1.08 31.73 -3.16
N HIS A 79 -0.96 31.42 -1.88
CA HIS A 79 -1.97 30.69 -1.13
C HIS A 79 -2.78 31.71 -0.35
N TYR A 80 -4.09 31.78 -0.58
CA TYR A 80 -4.97 32.71 0.11
C TYR A 80 -6.20 32.01 0.68
N ARG A 81 -6.75 32.58 1.74
CA ARG A 81 -7.96 32.10 2.42
C ARG A 81 -8.85 33.29 2.75
N LEU A 82 -10.08 33.23 2.27
CA LEU A 82 -11.10 34.23 2.57
C LEU A 82 -11.62 34.07 4.00
N TRP A 83 -12.27 35.12 4.51
CA TRP A 83 -12.95 35.03 5.79
C TRP A 83 -14.12 34.05 5.70
N GLY A 84 -14.18 33.10 6.62
CA GLY A 84 -15.20 32.05 6.65
C GLY A 84 -14.85 30.80 5.84
N ASP A 85 -13.92 30.88 4.89
CA ASP A 85 -13.49 29.70 4.14
C ASP A 85 -12.57 28.80 4.97
N PRO A 86 -12.85 27.49 5.08
CA PRO A 86 -12.00 26.57 5.83
C PRO A 86 -10.67 26.29 5.09
N ASP A 87 -10.69 26.39 3.77
CA ASP A 87 -9.62 25.95 2.88
C ASP A 87 -8.77 27.12 2.34
N TRP A 88 -7.52 26.81 2.01
CA TRP A 88 -6.66 27.70 1.23
C TRP A 88 -6.83 27.43 -0.26
N THR A 89 -6.92 28.51 -1.04
CA THR A 89 -6.94 28.49 -2.51
C THR A 89 -5.57 28.94 -3.02
N THR A 90 -5.10 28.33 -4.13
CA THR A 90 -3.79 28.63 -4.71
C THR A 90 -3.93 29.35 -6.05
N LEU A 91 -3.13 30.40 -6.24
CA LEU A 91 -3.04 31.20 -7.45
C LEU A 91 -1.59 31.25 -7.92
N GLU A 92 -1.33 31.08 -9.21
CA GLU A 92 0.01 31.29 -9.78
C GLU A 92 0.19 32.73 -10.24
N LEU A 93 1.27 33.38 -9.78
CA LEU A 93 1.66 34.71 -10.22
C LEU A 93 2.36 34.64 -11.58
N ARG A 94 2.08 35.62 -12.44
CA ARG A 94 2.70 35.74 -13.75
C ARG A 94 4.05 36.44 -13.62
N ARG A 95 5.04 35.95 -14.36
CA ARG A 95 6.36 36.57 -14.42
C ARG A 95 6.35 37.79 -15.34
N ASN A 96 6.79 38.93 -14.83
CA ASN A 96 7.05 40.16 -15.57
C ASN A 96 8.49 40.64 -15.27
N GLY A 97 9.45 40.14 -16.04
CA GLY A 97 10.88 40.36 -15.78
C GLY A 97 11.36 39.69 -14.48
N ALA A 98 11.89 40.48 -13.56
CA ALA A 98 12.32 40.01 -12.22
C ALA A 98 11.17 39.98 -11.20
N ARG A 99 10.02 40.55 -11.55
CA ARG A 99 8.83 40.67 -10.69
C ARG A 99 7.83 39.58 -11.03
N TYR A 100 7.15 39.07 -10.01
CA TYR A 100 5.99 38.19 -10.17
C TYR A 100 4.74 38.95 -9.72
N GLU A 101 3.75 39.01 -10.58
CA GLU A 101 2.55 39.81 -10.34
C GLU A 101 1.28 39.02 -10.67
N GLY A 102 0.23 39.32 -9.92
CA GLY A 102 -1.09 38.73 -10.08
C GLY A 102 -2.07 39.45 -9.18
N ALA A 103 -3.31 38.98 -9.15
CA ALA A 103 -4.31 39.53 -8.24
C ALA A 103 -5.26 38.43 -7.80
N ILE A 104 -5.60 38.42 -6.52
CA ILE A 104 -6.67 37.56 -6.02
C ILE A 104 -7.98 38.07 -6.64
N PRO A 105 -8.73 37.20 -7.35
CA PRO A 105 -9.86 37.63 -8.15
C PRO A 105 -10.92 38.33 -7.30
N CYS A 106 -11.36 39.49 -7.76
CA CYS A 106 -12.42 40.28 -7.11
C CYS A 106 -13.74 39.52 -6.93
N LEU A 107 -14.02 38.54 -7.79
CA LEU A 107 -15.20 37.68 -7.72
C LEU A 107 -15.21 36.79 -6.47
N GLU A 108 -14.03 36.34 -6.06
CA GLU A 108 -13.89 35.57 -4.83
C GLU A 108 -13.99 36.49 -3.60
N ILE A 109 -13.63 37.76 -3.75
CA ILE A 109 -13.75 38.81 -2.72
C ILE A 109 -15.13 39.52 -2.79
N SER A 110 -16.10 38.95 -3.52
CA SER A 110 -17.30 39.66 -3.96
C SER A 110 -18.11 40.31 -2.83
N THR A 111 -18.65 39.52 -1.91
CA THR A 111 -19.50 40.01 -0.81
C THR A 111 -18.95 39.70 0.57
N VAL A 112 -17.76 39.09 0.65
CA VAL A 112 -17.16 38.66 1.91
C VAL A 112 -16.42 39.83 2.54
N THR A 113 -16.91 40.30 3.69
CA THR A 113 -16.19 41.24 4.55
C THR A 113 -15.41 40.49 5.63
N GLY A 114 -14.26 41.03 6.03
CA GLY A 114 -13.37 40.39 7.00
C GLY A 114 -11.95 40.22 6.48
N ASP A 115 -11.19 39.35 7.12
CA ASP A 115 -9.76 39.24 6.87
C ASP A 115 -9.44 38.19 5.80
N LEU A 116 -9.01 38.64 4.63
CA LEU A 116 -8.30 37.82 3.66
C LEU A 116 -6.89 37.56 4.18
N LYS A 117 -6.49 36.29 4.27
CA LYS A 117 -5.14 35.89 4.66
C LYS A 117 -4.42 35.31 3.46
N TYR A 118 -3.16 35.66 3.25
CA TYR A 118 -2.37 35.08 2.16
C TYR A 118 -0.89 34.91 2.50
N TYR A 119 -0.22 33.98 1.85
CA TYR A 119 1.24 33.83 1.84
C TYR A 119 1.71 33.38 0.46
N ILE A 120 3.02 33.46 0.22
CA ILE A 120 3.63 33.22 -1.09
C ILE A 120 4.65 32.08 -0.95
N ARG A 121 4.66 31.16 -1.91
CA ARG A 121 5.70 30.15 -2.08
C ARG A 121 6.36 30.28 -3.43
N VAL A 122 7.68 30.19 -3.44
CA VAL A 122 8.50 30.19 -4.65
C VAL A 122 9.01 28.79 -4.88
N HIS A 123 8.76 28.24 -6.06
CA HIS A 123 9.15 26.89 -6.44
C HIS A 123 10.22 26.91 -7.54
N ASP A 124 11.16 25.97 -7.50
CA ASP A 124 12.15 25.72 -8.55
C ASP A 124 11.59 24.83 -9.68
N ALA A 125 12.48 24.34 -10.56
CA ALA A 125 12.10 23.50 -11.70
C ALA A 125 11.67 22.08 -11.28
N GLU A 126 12.13 21.64 -10.11
CA GLU A 126 11.80 20.35 -9.50
C GLU A 126 10.56 20.42 -8.60
N GLY A 127 9.91 21.59 -8.53
CA GLY A 127 8.73 21.84 -7.71
C GLY A 127 9.02 22.04 -6.21
N ARG A 128 10.29 22.11 -5.80
CA ARG A 128 10.66 22.31 -4.40
C ARG A 128 10.47 23.77 -3.99
N VAL A 129 10.04 23.99 -2.76
CA VAL A 129 9.90 25.35 -2.19
C VAL A 129 11.29 25.90 -1.86
N ILE A 130 11.73 26.93 -2.59
CA ILE A 130 13.04 27.59 -2.41
C ILE A 130 12.96 28.87 -1.58
N ALA A 131 11.78 29.49 -1.51
CA ALA A 131 11.53 30.68 -0.67
C ALA A 131 10.06 30.81 -0.32
N THR A 132 9.77 31.52 0.79
CA THR A 132 8.40 31.80 1.25
C THR A 132 8.25 33.25 1.68
N GLY A 133 7.19 33.92 1.24
CA GLY A 133 6.76 35.22 1.77
C GLY A 133 5.60 35.01 2.74
N ALA A 134 5.82 35.26 4.03
CA ALA A 134 4.93 34.86 5.14
C ALA A 134 4.77 33.33 5.27
N SER A 135 3.89 32.88 6.17
CA SER A 135 3.60 31.46 6.39
C SER A 135 2.11 31.23 6.67
N ARG A 136 1.69 29.96 6.72
CA ARG A 136 0.31 29.62 7.12
C ARG A 136 0.01 30.00 8.58
N ALA A 137 1.02 29.96 9.46
CA ALA A 137 0.88 30.30 10.87
C ALA A 137 0.88 31.82 11.09
N ASP A 138 1.62 32.56 10.26
CA ASP A 138 1.70 34.02 10.27
C ASP A 138 1.55 34.56 8.84
N PRO A 139 0.31 34.63 8.31
CA PRO A 139 0.06 35.08 6.95
C PRO A 139 -0.05 36.60 6.86
N TYR A 140 0.18 37.14 5.65
CA TYR A 140 -0.21 38.51 5.35
C TYR A 140 -1.72 38.66 5.45
N LYS A 141 -2.17 39.87 5.79
CA LYS A 141 -3.56 40.17 6.11
C LYS A 141 -4.06 41.34 5.28
N VAL A 142 -5.19 41.16 4.60
CA VAL A 142 -5.92 42.24 3.94
C VAL A 142 -7.32 42.28 4.51
N THR A 143 -7.69 43.37 5.17
CA THR A 143 -9.04 43.53 5.73
C THR A 143 -9.95 44.09 4.63
N ILE A 144 -10.92 43.26 4.23
CA ILE A 144 -11.95 43.61 3.25
C ILE A 144 -13.10 44.31 3.97
N LYS A 145 -13.36 45.57 3.61
CA LYS A 145 -14.42 46.41 4.17
C LYS A 145 -15.48 46.72 3.13
N HIS A 146 -16.66 47.12 3.60
CA HIS A 146 -17.67 47.70 2.72
C HIS A 146 -17.18 49.06 2.21
N ASP A 147 -17.53 49.43 0.97
CA ASP A 147 -16.99 50.65 0.33
C ASP A 147 -17.33 51.94 1.08
N GLU A 148 -18.44 51.97 1.82
CA GLU A 148 -18.89 53.11 2.64
C GLU A 148 -17.93 53.44 3.79
N GLN A 149 -17.07 52.49 4.18
CA GLN A 149 -16.16 52.60 5.32
C GLN A 149 -14.73 52.96 4.92
N LEU A 150 -14.45 53.09 3.62
CA LEU A 150 -13.12 53.47 3.15
C LEU A 150 -13.02 54.99 3.10
N GLU A 151 -12.09 55.55 3.87
CA GLU A 151 -11.68 56.95 3.70
C GLU A 151 -11.22 57.17 2.26
N THR A 152 -11.56 58.33 1.70
CA THR A 152 -11.67 58.74 0.28
C THR A 152 -10.39 58.63 -0.56
N ILE A 153 -9.75 57.46 -0.57
CA ILE A 153 -8.44 57.22 -1.16
C ILE A 153 -8.62 56.37 -2.42
N ILE A 154 -8.37 57.00 -3.56
CA ILE A 154 -8.13 56.42 -4.89
C ILE A 154 -9.23 55.43 -5.33
N THR A 155 -10.12 55.91 -6.20
CA THR A 155 -11.14 55.11 -6.89
C THR A 155 -10.48 54.04 -7.79
N ARG A 156 -10.00 52.96 -7.20
CA ARG A 156 -9.66 51.73 -7.93
C ARG A 156 -10.96 51.20 -8.53
N ALA A 157 -10.93 50.87 -9.82
CA ALA A 157 -12.08 50.33 -10.53
C ALA A 157 -12.57 49.05 -9.83
N LYS A 158 -13.88 48.99 -9.54
CA LYS A 158 -14.54 47.74 -9.15
C LYS A 158 -14.57 46.83 -10.37
N CYS A 159 -14.53 45.53 -10.12
CA CYS A 159 -14.70 44.60 -11.22
C CYS A 159 -16.10 44.74 -11.83
N PRO A 160 -16.20 44.75 -13.17
CA PRO A 160 -17.47 44.51 -13.84
C PRO A 160 -17.97 43.09 -13.51
N ASP A 161 -19.24 42.84 -13.81
CA ASP A 161 -19.90 41.56 -13.56
C ASP A 161 -19.03 40.40 -14.10
N PRO A 162 -18.91 39.26 -13.39
CA PRO A 162 -18.15 38.09 -13.84
C PRO A 162 -18.34 37.68 -15.31
N ALA A 163 -19.50 37.97 -15.90
CA ALA A 163 -19.79 37.69 -17.30
C ALA A 163 -18.93 38.50 -18.31
N ASP A 164 -18.38 39.64 -17.91
CA ASP A 164 -17.72 40.61 -18.81
C ASP A 164 -16.17 40.58 -18.74
N CYS A 165 -15.58 39.63 -18.02
CA CYS A 165 -14.13 39.60 -17.76
C CYS A 165 -13.39 38.63 -18.72
N PRO A 166 -12.74 39.11 -19.80
CA PRO A 166 -12.02 38.23 -20.71
C PRO A 166 -10.78 37.63 -20.03
N ALA A 167 -10.44 36.39 -20.42
CA ALA A 167 -9.31 35.66 -19.85
C ALA A 167 -7.99 36.44 -20.00
N GLY A 168 -7.27 36.63 -18.90
CA GLY A 168 -5.91 37.16 -18.90
C GLY A 168 -5.72 38.64 -18.50
N LEU A 169 -6.80 39.40 -18.23
CA LEU A 169 -6.70 40.73 -17.64
C LEU A 169 -6.48 40.68 -16.12
N PRO A 170 -5.73 41.64 -15.52
CA PRO A 170 -5.56 41.74 -14.07
C PRO A 170 -6.92 41.85 -13.35
N GLY A 171 -7.21 40.92 -12.44
CA GLY A 171 -8.43 40.92 -11.62
C GLY A 171 -9.56 40.01 -12.12
N CYS A 172 -9.51 39.57 -13.38
CA CYS A 172 -10.33 38.44 -13.85
C CYS A 172 -9.83 37.15 -13.18
N PRO A 173 -10.67 36.10 -13.05
CA PRO A 173 -10.22 34.81 -12.53
C PRO A 173 -9.03 34.32 -13.35
N SER A 174 -7.83 34.46 -12.78
CA SER A 174 -6.64 33.83 -13.31
C SER A 174 -6.88 32.34 -13.37
N GLU A 175 -6.34 31.70 -14.40
CA GLU A 175 -6.46 30.27 -14.61
C GLU A 175 -6.12 29.56 -13.31
N LYS A 176 -7.14 29.00 -12.65
CA LYS A 176 -6.94 28.23 -11.41
C LYS A 176 -5.95 27.14 -11.77
N VAL A 177 -4.83 27.10 -11.05
CA VAL A 177 -3.85 26.04 -11.21
C VAL A 177 -4.56 24.73 -10.91
N LYS A 178 -4.96 24.01 -11.96
CA LYS A 178 -5.68 22.75 -11.81
C LYS A 178 -4.80 21.67 -11.20
N GLU A 179 -3.48 21.80 -11.35
CA GLU A 179 -2.51 20.78 -10.96
C GLU A 179 -1.30 21.44 -10.28
N ILE A 180 -1.23 21.31 -8.95
CA ILE A 180 -0.08 21.75 -8.16
C ILE A 180 0.92 20.60 -8.14
N ALA A 181 2.15 20.81 -8.62
CA ALA A 181 3.14 19.74 -8.66
C ALA A 181 3.61 19.36 -7.24
N CYS A 182 3.92 18.09 -7.02
CA CYS A 182 4.36 17.55 -5.75
C CYS A 182 5.28 16.33 -5.93
N ASN A 183 6.13 16.07 -4.95
CA ASN A 183 6.92 14.85 -4.85
C ASN A 183 6.46 13.96 -3.69
N THR A 184 5.94 14.58 -2.63
CA THR A 184 5.46 13.92 -1.41
C THR A 184 4.13 14.51 -0.97
N ASP A 185 3.39 13.78 -0.13
CA ASP A 185 2.13 14.30 0.43
C ASP A 185 2.34 15.58 1.27
N ALA A 186 3.54 15.82 1.79
CA ALA A 186 3.88 17.02 2.54
C ALA A 186 3.95 18.29 1.67
N ASP A 187 4.14 18.15 0.35
CA ASP A 187 4.12 19.26 -0.59
C ASP A 187 2.67 19.75 -0.86
N CYS A 188 1.68 18.92 -0.52
CA CYS A 188 0.28 19.16 -0.79
C CYS A 188 -0.46 19.76 0.40
N GLU A 189 -1.35 20.71 0.12
CA GLU A 189 -2.09 21.44 1.16
C GLU A 189 -3.56 21.02 1.25
N GLY A 190 -4.19 21.39 2.37
CA GLY A 190 -5.63 21.19 2.58
C GLY A 190 -6.04 19.71 2.67
N GLY A 191 -5.15 18.83 3.13
CA GLY A 191 -5.41 17.38 3.19
C GLY A 191 -5.35 16.68 1.82
N SER A 192 -4.85 17.37 0.78
CA SER A 192 -4.60 16.75 -0.52
C SER A 192 -3.43 15.77 -0.42
N THR A 193 -3.45 14.71 -1.23
CA THR A 193 -2.34 13.75 -1.33
C THR A 193 -1.58 13.96 -2.64
N CYS A 194 -0.29 13.66 -2.63
CA CYS A 194 0.49 13.69 -3.84
C CYS A 194 0.17 12.45 -4.67
N SER A 195 -0.39 12.70 -5.85
CA SER A 195 -0.69 11.66 -6.82
C SER A 195 0.60 11.07 -7.39
N TRP A 196 0.54 9.85 -7.92
CA TRP A 196 1.68 9.26 -8.64
C TRP A 196 1.99 9.98 -9.97
N ARG A 197 1.12 10.90 -10.42
CA ARG A 197 1.40 11.81 -11.54
C ARG A 197 2.26 13.00 -11.13
N GLY A 198 2.57 13.14 -9.84
CA GLY A 198 3.34 14.26 -9.31
C GLY A 198 2.50 15.53 -9.15
N PHE A 199 1.19 15.39 -8.92
CA PHE A 199 0.30 16.52 -8.65
C PHE A 199 -0.57 16.31 -7.41
N CYS A 200 -0.84 17.37 -6.67
CA CYS A 200 -1.72 17.35 -5.50
C CYS A 200 -3.17 17.18 -5.92
N GLU A 201 -3.81 16.16 -5.37
CA GLU A 201 -5.24 15.89 -5.59
C GLU A 201 -5.97 15.75 -4.25
N ARG A 202 -7.19 16.29 -4.17
CA ARG A 202 -8.08 16.16 -3.01
C ARG A 202 -8.77 14.80 -3.02
N ILE A 203 -7.98 13.73 -3.05
CA ILE A 203 -8.48 12.37 -2.92
C ILE A 203 -7.87 11.79 -1.64
N ASP A 204 -8.74 11.55 -0.66
CA ASP A 204 -8.37 10.89 0.59
C ASP A 204 -8.21 9.38 0.33
N ARG A 205 -7.00 8.97 -0.08
CA ARG A 205 -6.64 7.57 -0.23
C ARG A 205 -5.93 7.10 1.02
N LYS A 206 -6.47 6.05 1.64
CA LYS A 206 -5.77 5.33 2.70
C LYS A 206 -4.68 4.48 2.05
N LYS A 207 -3.42 4.82 2.33
CA LYS A 207 -2.25 4.15 1.73
C LYS A 207 -1.84 2.93 2.53
N ASN A 208 -2.15 2.87 3.83
CA ASN A 208 -1.79 1.77 4.71
C ASN A 208 -3.06 1.08 5.17
N TRP A 209 -3.07 -0.24 5.12
CA TRP A 209 -4.20 -1.07 5.54
C TRP A 209 -3.71 -2.13 6.51
N ILE A 210 -4.39 -2.27 7.64
CA ILE A 210 -4.21 -3.41 8.55
C ILE A 210 -5.42 -4.32 8.42
N SER A 211 -5.19 -5.61 8.37
CA SER A 211 -6.23 -6.63 8.21
C SER A 211 -6.22 -7.66 9.34
N LEU A 212 -7.39 -8.20 9.64
CA LEU A 212 -7.59 -9.36 10.49
C LEU A 212 -8.58 -10.30 9.82
N GLY A 213 -8.24 -11.57 9.70
CA GLY A 213 -9.07 -12.56 9.05
C GLY A 213 -8.88 -13.97 9.58
N VAL A 214 -9.75 -14.87 9.11
CA VAL A 214 -9.68 -16.30 9.36
C VAL A 214 -9.54 -17.02 8.01
N SER A 215 -8.65 -17.99 7.96
CA SER A 215 -8.42 -18.84 6.80
C SER A 215 -8.66 -20.31 7.14
N GLN A 216 -9.16 -21.06 6.17
CA GLN A 216 -9.30 -22.52 6.25
C GLN A 216 -8.58 -23.14 5.06
N GLU A 217 -7.71 -24.10 5.30
CA GLU A 217 -7.06 -24.87 4.24
C GLU A 217 -7.88 -26.10 3.88
N ILE A 218 -7.95 -26.40 2.58
CA ILE A 218 -8.53 -27.63 2.03
C ILE A 218 -7.49 -28.22 1.09
N GLY A 219 -6.93 -29.37 1.45
CA GLY A 219 -5.87 -30.02 0.69
C GLY A 219 -6.42 -31.10 -0.23
N ILE A 220 -5.81 -31.23 -1.41
CA ILE A 220 -6.00 -32.35 -2.32
C ILE A 220 -4.67 -33.11 -2.37
N VAL A 221 -4.68 -34.36 -1.93
CA VAL A 221 -3.46 -35.16 -1.72
C VAL A 221 -3.60 -36.53 -2.37
N PRO A 222 -2.55 -37.08 -2.99
CA PRO A 222 -2.60 -38.45 -3.48
C PRO A 222 -2.63 -39.41 -2.29
N THR A 223 -3.47 -40.42 -2.37
CA THR A 223 -3.71 -41.41 -1.30
C THR A 223 -3.17 -42.80 -1.66
N THR A 224 -2.84 -43.02 -2.93
CA THR A 224 -2.21 -44.27 -3.39
C THR A 224 -0.82 -44.45 -2.81
N GLY A 225 -0.60 -45.56 -2.12
CA GLY A 225 0.65 -45.92 -1.46
C GLY A 225 0.97 -45.09 -0.22
N ALA A 226 0.09 -44.17 0.20
CA ALA A 226 0.41 -43.14 1.19
C ALA A 226 0.88 -43.70 2.55
N CYS A 227 0.35 -44.86 2.95
CA CYS A 227 0.75 -45.53 4.20
C CYS A 227 1.93 -46.50 4.04
N GLY A 228 2.47 -46.68 2.84
CA GLY A 228 3.69 -47.46 2.64
C GLY A 228 4.89 -46.75 3.27
N ILE A 229 5.82 -47.53 3.82
CA ILE A 229 7.03 -47.04 4.52
C ILE A 229 7.76 -45.98 3.71
N HIS A 230 7.97 -46.23 2.41
CA HIS A 230 8.65 -45.28 1.53
C HIS A 230 7.97 -43.90 1.48
N GLN A 231 6.63 -43.85 1.41
CA GLN A 231 5.88 -42.60 1.37
C GLN A 231 5.88 -41.89 2.72
N GLN A 232 5.84 -42.63 3.82
CA GLN A 232 5.94 -42.05 5.16
C GLN A 232 7.31 -41.39 5.39
N GLU A 233 8.40 -42.02 4.94
CA GLU A 233 9.76 -41.51 5.09
C GLU A 233 10.10 -40.35 4.14
N HIS A 234 9.64 -40.41 2.87
CA HIS A 234 10.14 -39.52 1.81
C HIS A 234 9.12 -38.52 1.27
N ALA A 235 7.84 -38.74 1.54
CA ALA A 235 6.77 -37.90 1.00
C ALA A 235 5.93 -37.22 2.09
N GLY A 236 6.33 -37.29 3.37
CA GLY A 236 5.66 -36.57 4.44
C GLY A 236 4.24 -37.08 4.71
N TYR A 237 4.02 -38.39 4.58
CA TYR A 237 2.79 -39.02 5.03
C TYR A 237 2.94 -39.59 6.44
N ALA A 238 1.86 -39.58 7.20
CA ALA A 238 1.76 -40.30 8.46
C ALA A 238 0.36 -40.92 8.54
N CYS A 239 0.31 -42.20 8.89
CA CYS A 239 -0.93 -42.94 9.04
C CYS A 239 -1.13 -43.32 10.50
N PHE A 240 -2.34 -43.17 11.02
CA PHE A 240 -2.67 -43.49 12.40
C PHE A 240 -3.88 -44.43 12.42
N ARG A 241 -3.78 -45.47 13.24
CA ARG A 241 -4.89 -46.41 13.45
C ARG A 241 -5.96 -45.77 14.34
N ALA A 242 -7.08 -46.47 14.50
CA ALA A 242 -8.19 -46.00 15.33
C ALA A 242 -7.84 -45.87 16.83
N ASP A 243 -6.80 -46.58 17.29
CA ASP A 243 -6.28 -46.49 18.66
C ASP A 243 -5.33 -45.30 18.88
N GLY A 244 -5.01 -44.53 17.82
CA GLY A 244 -4.12 -43.38 17.87
C GLY A 244 -2.65 -43.72 17.68
N GLU A 245 -2.29 -45.01 17.60
CA GLU A 245 -0.92 -45.43 17.31
C GLU A 245 -0.59 -45.21 15.83
N GLN A 246 0.66 -44.84 15.55
CA GLN A 246 1.13 -44.72 14.18
C GLN A 246 1.12 -46.10 13.50
N TYR A 247 0.56 -46.16 12.30
CA TYR A 247 0.53 -47.34 11.45
C TYR A 247 1.90 -47.52 10.74
N ILE A 248 2.56 -48.64 11.01
CA ILE A 248 3.79 -49.06 10.32
C ILE A 248 3.58 -50.49 9.78
N GLY A 249 3.52 -50.65 8.45
CA GLY A 249 3.18 -51.92 7.81
C GLY A 249 3.53 -52.00 6.32
N ASN A 250 3.09 -53.08 5.67
CA ASN A 250 3.35 -53.40 4.26
C ASN A 250 2.03 -53.44 3.47
N PRO A 251 1.43 -52.27 3.17
CA PRO A 251 0.14 -52.24 2.49
C PRO A 251 0.26 -52.71 1.03
N VAL A 252 -0.52 -53.72 0.63
CA VAL A 252 -0.64 -54.18 -0.77
C VAL A 252 -1.70 -53.39 -1.55
N LEU A 253 -2.69 -52.86 -0.84
CA LEU A 253 -3.74 -52.03 -1.42
C LEU A 253 -3.94 -50.79 -0.56
N THR A 254 -3.97 -49.65 -1.22
CA THR A 254 -4.44 -48.38 -0.70
C THR A 254 -5.53 -47.87 -1.63
N ASN A 255 -6.61 -47.33 -1.07
CA ASN A 255 -7.83 -46.89 -1.80
C ASN A 255 -7.62 -45.80 -2.88
N GLU A 256 -8.72 -45.19 -3.34
CA GLU A 256 -8.87 -44.12 -4.33
C GLU A 256 -7.64 -43.22 -4.53
N PRO A 257 -7.36 -42.75 -5.75
CA PRO A 257 -6.10 -42.06 -6.05
C PRO A 257 -5.93 -40.69 -5.37
N LEU A 258 -7.03 -40.03 -4.99
CA LEU A 258 -7.01 -38.68 -4.44
C LEU A 258 -7.91 -38.59 -3.20
N GLY A 259 -7.34 -38.08 -2.11
CA GLY A 259 -8.06 -37.68 -0.91
C GLY A 259 -8.25 -36.17 -0.89
N VAL A 260 -9.45 -35.72 -0.51
CA VAL A 260 -9.71 -34.33 -0.12
C VAL A 260 -9.76 -34.29 1.39
N GLY A 261 -9.02 -33.35 1.98
CA GLY A 261 -8.87 -33.27 3.41
C GLY A 261 -8.96 -31.84 3.93
N ARG A 262 -9.38 -31.72 5.19
CA ARG A 262 -9.31 -30.43 5.89
C ARG A 262 -7.88 -30.21 6.34
N GLY A 263 -7.33 -29.06 6.00
CA GLY A 263 -6.06 -28.59 6.52
C GLY A 263 -6.24 -27.76 7.79
N THR A 264 -5.29 -26.88 8.02
CA THR A 264 -5.28 -26.03 9.21
C THR A 264 -6.31 -24.90 9.13
N THR A 265 -6.76 -24.43 10.29
CA THR A 265 -7.54 -23.20 10.42
C THR A 265 -6.68 -22.16 11.13
N ARG A 266 -6.58 -20.95 10.58
CA ARG A 266 -5.69 -19.89 11.11
C ARG A 266 -6.37 -18.55 11.27
N VAL A 267 -5.97 -17.82 12.30
CA VAL A 267 -6.20 -16.36 12.41
C VAL A 267 -5.01 -15.67 11.77
N ILE A 268 -5.26 -14.68 10.91
CA ILE A 268 -4.23 -13.97 10.15
C ILE A 268 -4.38 -12.48 10.41
N ALA A 269 -3.27 -11.84 10.79
CA ALA A 269 -3.11 -10.40 10.77
C ALA A 269 -2.28 -9.99 9.55
N GLY A 270 -2.64 -8.89 8.90
CA GLY A 270 -1.94 -8.41 7.72
C GLY A 270 -1.69 -6.91 7.74
N TYR A 271 -0.67 -6.50 7.00
CA TYR A 271 -0.38 -5.11 6.67
C TYR A 271 -0.18 -5.00 5.16
N GLU A 272 -0.87 -4.06 4.53
CA GLU A 272 -0.78 -3.79 3.10
C GLU A 272 -0.55 -2.30 2.84
N ARG A 273 0.37 -1.99 1.94
CA ARG A 273 0.67 -0.63 1.51
C ARG A 273 0.37 -0.45 0.03
N LEU A 274 -0.40 0.58 -0.29
CA LEU A 274 -0.68 1.03 -1.65
C LEU A 274 0.59 1.63 -2.25
N VAL A 275 1.19 0.92 -3.21
CA VAL A 275 2.41 1.34 -3.91
C VAL A 275 2.11 1.94 -5.29
N HIS A 276 0.94 1.64 -5.85
CA HIS A 276 0.39 2.25 -7.06
C HIS A 276 -1.12 2.44 -6.92
N TYR A 277 -1.78 3.16 -7.84
CA TYR A 277 -3.23 3.41 -7.79
C TYR A 277 -4.08 2.13 -7.61
N ASP A 278 -3.58 1.01 -8.10
CA ASP A 278 -4.24 -0.28 -8.19
C ASP A 278 -3.39 -1.43 -7.63
N THR A 279 -2.27 -1.14 -6.96
CA THR A 279 -1.32 -2.19 -6.56
C THR A 279 -0.90 -2.00 -5.10
N THR A 280 -1.06 -3.05 -4.30
CA THR A 280 -0.60 -3.10 -2.92
C THR A 280 0.51 -4.14 -2.73
N LEU A 281 1.45 -3.84 -1.84
CA LEU A 281 2.42 -4.80 -1.29
C LEU A 281 2.06 -5.07 0.16
N GLY A 282 2.07 -6.35 0.56
CA GLY A 282 1.65 -6.73 1.90
C GLY A 282 2.47 -7.82 2.54
N LEU A 283 2.40 -7.84 3.87
CA LEU A 283 2.88 -8.90 4.73
C LEU A 283 1.71 -9.43 5.55
N ARG A 284 1.70 -10.74 5.80
CA ARG A 284 0.71 -11.38 6.65
C ARG A 284 1.39 -12.35 7.59
N VAL A 285 0.92 -12.39 8.83
CA VAL A 285 1.33 -13.34 9.86
C VAL A 285 0.11 -14.00 10.45
N GLY A 286 0.22 -15.25 10.86
CA GLY A 286 -0.91 -15.98 11.40
C GLY A 286 -0.53 -17.08 12.36
N TRP A 287 -1.55 -17.55 13.08
CA TRP A 287 -1.43 -18.64 14.04
C TRP A 287 -2.52 -19.67 13.78
N SER A 288 -2.13 -20.93 13.72
CA SER A 288 -2.99 -22.09 13.51
C SER A 288 -3.55 -22.55 14.85
N PHE A 289 -4.85 -22.82 14.91
CA PHE A 289 -5.52 -23.26 16.14
C PHE A 289 -6.32 -24.56 15.95
N PHE A 290 -6.47 -25.04 14.72
CA PHE A 290 -7.02 -26.35 14.39
C PHE A 290 -6.30 -26.96 13.20
N GLY A 291 -6.38 -28.29 13.08
CA GLY A 291 -5.87 -29.05 11.94
C GLY A 291 -4.38 -29.38 12.03
N GLU A 292 -3.79 -29.33 13.23
CA GLU A 292 -2.48 -29.93 13.50
C GLU A 292 -2.57 -31.46 13.44
N GLY A 293 -1.65 -32.10 12.72
CA GLY A 293 -1.51 -33.54 12.71
C GLY A 293 -0.76 -34.04 13.95
N PRO A 294 -0.97 -35.30 14.38
CA PRO A 294 -0.15 -35.89 15.42
C PRO A 294 1.32 -35.94 14.97
N THR A 295 2.25 -35.77 15.91
CA THR A 295 3.68 -35.87 15.63
C THR A 295 4.05 -37.33 15.32
N PRO A 296 4.53 -37.65 14.11
CA PRO A 296 5.03 -38.99 13.79
C PRO A 296 6.25 -39.32 14.65
N ASN A 297 6.51 -40.61 14.91
CA ASN A 297 7.60 -41.06 15.78
C ASN A 297 8.98 -40.49 15.40
N ASP A 298 9.25 -40.37 14.09
CA ASP A 298 10.49 -39.83 13.53
C ASP A 298 10.31 -38.44 12.86
N GLY A 299 9.17 -37.79 13.12
CA GLY A 299 8.79 -36.54 12.48
C GLY A 299 9.07 -35.30 13.34
N THR A 300 9.08 -34.13 12.69
CA THR A 300 9.09 -32.85 13.40
C THR A 300 7.72 -32.55 14.01
N GLU A 301 7.69 -31.77 15.09
CA GLU A 301 6.44 -31.23 15.62
C GLU A 301 5.84 -30.19 14.65
N PHE A 302 4.52 -30.07 14.63
CA PHE A 302 3.83 -29.05 13.86
C PHE A 302 4.12 -27.65 14.41
N VAL A 303 4.54 -26.73 13.56
CA VAL A 303 4.76 -25.32 13.93
C VAL A 303 3.54 -24.50 13.52
N PRO A 304 2.75 -23.96 14.46
CA PRO A 304 1.48 -23.30 14.17
C PRO A 304 1.62 -21.92 13.51
N PHE A 305 2.83 -21.49 13.18
CA PHE A 305 3.12 -20.17 12.65
C PHE A 305 2.95 -20.09 11.12
N PHE A 306 2.39 -18.97 10.66
CA PHE A 306 2.25 -18.61 9.25
C PHE A 306 2.88 -17.24 8.99
N ALA A 307 3.62 -17.10 7.89
CA ALA A 307 4.09 -15.82 7.40
C ALA A 307 4.07 -15.78 5.87
N SER A 308 3.63 -14.68 5.28
CA SER A 308 3.64 -14.51 3.82
C SER A 308 3.85 -13.08 3.37
N ALA A 309 4.49 -12.94 2.22
CA ALA A 309 4.54 -11.70 1.45
C ALA A 309 3.57 -11.81 0.27
N ARG A 310 2.94 -10.69 -0.08
CA ARG A 310 1.89 -10.63 -1.09
C ARG A 310 2.01 -9.40 -1.98
N VAL A 311 1.75 -9.58 -3.28
CA VAL A 311 1.50 -8.49 -4.23
C VAL A 311 0.07 -8.62 -4.72
N THR A 312 -0.71 -7.56 -4.62
CA THR A 312 -2.13 -7.55 -4.98
C THR A 312 -2.39 -6.46 -6.00
N HIS A 313 -3.08 -6.83 -7.07
CA HIS A 313 -3.58 -5.93 -8.09
C HIS A 313 -5.11 -5.80 -7.96
N TRP A 314 -5.59 -4.57 -7.91
CA TRP A 314 -6.96 -4.17 -7.68
C TRP A 314 -7.60 -3.72 -8.99
N MET A 315 -8.73 -4.32 -9.34
CA MET A 315 -9.41 -4.00 -10.59
C MET A 315 -10.23 -2.71 -10.44
N GLY A 316 -10.16 -1.85 -11.46
CA GLY A 316 -10.97 -0.64 -11.56
C GLY A 316 -10.15 0.65 -11.55
N LYS A 317 -10.83 1.79 -11.76
CA LYS A 317 -10.20 3.11 -11.75
C LYS A 317 -10.21 3.67 -10.34
N ASP A 318 -9.02 3.76 -9.74
CA ASP A 318 -8.82 4.32 -8.40
C ASP A 318 -9.68 3.64 -7.32
N PRO A 319 -9.49 2.31 -7.12
CA PRO A 319 -10.35 1.50 -6.25
C PRO A 319 -10.39 2.02 -4.80
N PHE A 320 -9.33 2.69 -4.34
CA PHE A 320 -9.21 3.18 -2.97
C PHE A 320 -9.86 4.55 -2.72
N ALA A 321 -10.24 5.27 -3.77
CA ALA A 321 -10.90 6.57 -3.65
C ALA A 321 -12.42 6.48 -3.43
N ARG A 322 -13.01 5.29 -3.56
CA ARG A 322 -14.47 5.11 -3.57
C ARG A 322 -14.91 3.99 -2.65
N GLU A 323 -16.07 4.16 -2.04
CA GLU A 323 -16.79 3.09 -1.35
C GLU A 323 -17.34 2.07 -2.36
N GLY A 324 -17.63 0.86 -1.90
CA GLY A 324 -18.20 -0.22 -2.70
C GLY A 324 -17.27 -1.42 -2.90
N PHE A 325 -17.58 -2.20 -3.93
CA PHE A 325 -16.88 -3.45 -4.28
C PHE A 325 -15.57 -3.17 -5.01
N ARG A 326 -14.51 -3.85 -4.58
CA ARG A 326 -13.15 -3.74 -5.12
C ARG A 326 -12.63 -5.16 -5.38
N PRO A 327 -12.79 -5.69 -6.60
CA PRO A 327 -12.25 -6.99 -6.97
C PRO A 327 -10.73 -6.92 -7.06
N PHE A 328 -10.05 -8.00 -6.70
CA PHE A 328 -8.60 -8.06 -6.75
C PHE A 328 -8.08 -9.45 -7.07
N VAL A 329 -6.85 -9.50 -7.57
CA VAL A 329 -6.04 -10.71 -7.75
C VAL A 329 -4.70 -10.53 -7.08
N PHE A 330 -4.07 -11.63 -6.65
CA PHE A 330 -2.79 -11.56 -5.97
C PHE A 330 -1.91 -12.76 -6.23
N VAL A 331 -0.62 -12.55 -5.99
CA VAL A 331 0.39 -13.59 -5.86
C VAL A 331 1.00 -13.52 -4.46
N ALA A 332 1.27 -14.66 -3.86
CA ALA A 332 1.81 -14.75 -2.51
C ALA A 332 2.88 -15.84 -2.42
N ALA A 333 3.82 -15.65 -1.51
CA ALA A 333 4.80 -16.67 -1.16
C ALA A 333 5.14 -16.53 0.33
N GLY A 334 5.51 -17.63 0.97
CA GLY A 334 5.78 -17.59 2.39
C GLY A 334 6.09 -18.93 3.01
N TYR A 335 5.97 -18.93 4.34
CA TYR A 335 6.15 -20.06 5.22
C TYR A 335 4.80 -20.42 5.86
N SER A 336 4.45 -21.69 5.80
CA SER A 336 3.25 -22.25 6.42
C SER A 336 3.41 -23.76 6.50
N MET A 337 3.38 -24.34 7.71
CA MET A 337 3.20 -25.78 7.83
C MET A 337 1.75 -26.15 7.53
N VAL A 338 1.56 -27.07 6.59
CA VAL A 338 0.23 -27.55 6.17
C VAL A 338 0.15 -29.05 6.35
N ASP A 339 -0.67 -29.45 7.32
CA ASP A 339 -1.07 -30.83 7.54
C ASP A 339 -2.49 -31.01 7.01
N VAL A 340 -2.70 -31.98 6.11
CA VAL A 340 -4.00 -32.29 5.50
C VAL A 340 -4.50 -33.61 6.06
N LYS A 341 -5.64 -33.57 6.77
CA LYS A 341 -6.29 -34.77 7.31
C LYS A 341 -7.26 -35.38 6.30
N THR A 342 -7.08 -36.66 6.00
CA THR A 342 -8.03 -37.47 5.23
C THR A 342 -8.05 -38.91 5.79
N THR A 343 -8.69 -39.85 5.09
CA THR A 343 -8.69 -41.26 5.47
C THR A 343 -8.13 -42.11 4.34
N ALA A 344 -7.49 -43.22 4.69
CA ALA A 344 -7.04 -44.22 3.74
C ALA A 344 -7.51 -45.60 4.20
N PHE A 345 -8.01 -46.40 3.28
CA PHE A 345 -8.17 -47.83 3.53
C PHE A 345 -6.87 -48.52 3.17
N VAL A 346 -6.43 -49.41 4.05
CA VAL A 346 -5.20 -50.15 3.94
C VAL A 346 -5.52 -51.63 4.05
N ARG A 347 -4.96 -52.42 3.12
CA ARG A 347 -4.88 -53.88 3.25
C ARG A 347 -3.43 -54.32 3.35
N GLU A 348 -3.08 -55.02 4.42
CA GLU A 348 -1.75 -55.57 4.66
C GLU A 348 -1.42 -56.73 3.72
N ASP A 349 -0.14 -56.92 3.43
CA ASP A 349 0.35 -58.16 2.81
C ASP A 349 0.29 -59.31 3.83
N PRO A 350 -0.56 -60.34 3.62
CA PRO A 350 -0.63 -61.47 4.54
C PRO A 350 0.65 -62.34 4.53
N PHE A 351 1.56 -62.13 3.57
CA PHE A 351 2.79 -62.90 3.43
C PHE A 351 4.06 -62.16 3.88
N ALA A 352 3.96 -60.86 4.16
CA ALA A 352 5.10 -60.07 4.66
C ALA A 352 5.19 -60.16 6.19
N ASP A 353 6.42 -60.09 6.71
CA ASP A 353 6.63 -59.94 8.15
C ASP A 353 6.05 -58.60 8.63
N SER A 354 5.31 -58.65 9.74
CA SER A 354 4.71 -57.44 10.33
C SER A 354 5.78 -56.60 11.02
N TYR A 355 5.93 -55.35 10.63
CA TYR A 355 6.84 -54.39 11.30
C TYR A 355 6.36 -54.05 12.72
N GLN A 356 5.05 -54.06 12.94
CA GLN A 356 4.40 -53.72 14.19
C GLN A 356 3.30 -54.73 14.49
N GLY A 357 3.11 -55.08 15.76
CA GLY A 357 1.98 -55.92 16.16
C GLY A 357 0.64 -55.17 16.08
N GLY A 358 -0.43 -55.91 15.84
CA GLY A 358 -1.81 -55.37 15.93
C GLY A 358 -2.30 -54.60 14.70
N ASN A 359 -1.65 -54.77 13.54
CA ASN A 359 -2.25 -54.32 12.28
C ASN A 359 -3.28 -55.36 11.83
N ASP A 360 -4.54 -54.94 11.71
CA ASP A 360 -5.57 -55.75 11.06
C ASP A 360 -5.27 -55.90 9.56
N LEU A 361 -5.66 -57.04 8.98
CA LEU A 361 -5.46 -57.34 7.56
C LEU A 361 -6.09 -56.27 6.65
N GLU A 362 -7.25 -55.75 7.05
CA GLU A 362 -7.97 -54.68 6.36
C GLU A 362 -8.44 -53.66 7.42
N GLN A 363 -8.07 -52.39 7.26
CA GLN A 363 -8.43 -51.34 8.20
C GLN A 363 -8.50 -49.97 7.52
N THR A 364 -9.28 -49.05 8.12
CA THR A 364 -9.27 -47.64 7.75
C THR A 364 -8.38 -46.88 8.73
N VAL A 365 -7.39 -46.18 8.20
CA VAL A 365 -6.47 -45.36 8.97
C VAL A 365 -6.73 -43.88 8.72
N GLU A 366 -6.48 -43.06 9.72
CA GLU A 366 -6.39 -41.62 9.54
C GLU A 366 -5.08 -41.30 8.81
N LEU A 367 -5.19 -40.64 7.67
CA LEU A 367 -4.05 -40.23 6.87
C LEU A 367 -3.80 -38.74 7.08
N TRP A 368 -2.56 -38.41 7.41
CA TRP A 368 -2.06 -37.05 7.47
C TRP A 368 -0.99 -36.85 6.40
N LYS A 369 -1.17 -35.83 5.56
CA LYS A 369 -0.15 -35.38 4.63
C LYS A 369 0.42 -34.07 5.12
N ARG A 370 1.69 -34.11 5.56
CA ARG A 370 2.50 -32.94 5.83
C ARG A 370 3.08 -32.44 4.51
N ALA A 371 2.41 -31.46 3.91
CA ALA A 371 2.73 -30.99 2.57
C ALA A 371 4.08 -30.26 2.48
N GLY A 372 4.53 -29.72 3.61
CA GLY A 372 5.75 -28.94 3.73
C GLY A 372 5.52 -27.67 4.53
N ASP A 373 6.51 -26.79 4.48
CA ASP A 373 6.63 -25.60 5.32
C ASP A 373 6.78 -24.31 4.49
N GLY A 374 7.07 -24.40 3.20
CA GLY A 374 7.08 -23.27 2.27
C GLY A 374 5.98 -23.35 1.23
N PHE A 375 5.51 -22.20 0.74
CA PHE A 375 4.51 -22.17 -0.31
C PHE A 375 4.68 -21.00 -1.29
N VAL A 376 4.14 -21.20 -2.49
CA VAL A 376 3.83 -20.16 -3.48
C VAL A 376 2.37 -20.29 -3.87
N GLY A 377 1.70 -19.17 -4.13
CA GLY A 377 0.27 -19.18 -4.38
C GLY A 377 -0.22 -18.04 -5.23
N VAL A 378 -1.37 -18.26 -5.84
CA VAL A 378 -2.14 -17.26 -6.58
C VAL A 378 -3.56 -17.26 -6.05
N GLY A 379 -4.21 -16.11 -6.09
CA GLY A 379 -5.58 -16.00 -5.60
C GLY A 379 -6.30 -14.77 -6.10
N GLY A 380 -7.55 -14.68 -5.70
CA GLY A 380 -8.40 -13.54 -5.99
C GLY A 380 -9.52 -13.41 -4.98
N GLY A 381 -10.12 -12.23 -4.94
CA GLY A 381 -11.15 -11.92 -3.98
C GLY A 381 -11.89 -10.64 -4.29
N THR A 382 -12.74 -10.26 -3.35
CA THR A 382 -13.41 -8.98 -3.37
C THR A 382 -13.37 -8.36 -1.99
N MET A 383 -13.22 -7.03 -1.97
CA MET A 383 -13.37 -6.22 -0.78
C MET A 383 -14.59 -5.33 -0.92
N PHE A 384 -15.40 -5.24 0.13
CA PHE A 384 -16.50 -4.29 0.24
C PHE A 384 -16.14 -3.21 1.24
N SER A 385 -15.95 -1.99 0.75
CA SER A 385 -15.64 -0.81 1.57
C SER A 385 -16.91 -0.01 1.83
N TRP A 386 -17.28 0.18 3.10
CA TRP A 386 -18.44 1.00 3.50
C TRP A 386 -18.07 2.39 3.99
N GLN A 387 -16.77 2.65 4.20
CA GLN A 387 -16.18 3.94 4.52
C GLN A 387 -14.77 3.99 3.93
N ALA A 388 -14.24 5.19 3.64
CA ALA A 388 -12.91 5.38 3.04
C ALA A 388 -11.77 4.58 3.69
N GLY A 389 -11.87 4.29 5.00
CA GLY A 389 -10.88 3.50 5.74
C GLY A 389 -11.41 2.22 6.40
N ARG A 390 -12.57 1.69 6.00
CA ARG A 390 -13.10 0.44 6.58
C ARG A 390 -13.67 -0.48 5.50
N ALA A 391 -13.29 -1.75 5.56
CA ALA A 391 -13.74 -2.73 4.60
C ALA A 391 -13.78 -4.16 5.17
N ALA A 392 -14.55 -5.02 4.50
CA ALA A 392 -14.57 -6.45 4.71
C ALA A 392 -14.14 -7.12 3.41
N PHE A 393 -13.47 -8.27 3.51
CA PHE A 393 -12.98 -8.98 2.34
C PHE A 393 -13.26 -10.46 2.44
N VAL A 394 -13.39 -11.07 1.27
CA VAL A 394 -13.38 -12.52 1.07
C VAL A 394 -12.44 -12.82 -0.09
N GLU A 395 -11.63 -13.86 0.05
CA GLU A 395 -10.68 -14.27 -0.98
C GLU A 395 -10.51 -15.78 -1.00
N LEU A 396 -10.08 -16.29 -2.15
CA LEU A 396 -9.78 -17.68 -2.41
C LEU A 396 -8.37 -17.75 -3.01
N ALA A 397 -7.50 -18.55 -2.41
CA ALA A 397 -6.16 -18.81 -2.92
C ALA A 397 -5.97 -20.29 -3.26
N VAL A 398 -5.05 -20.55 -4.19
CA VAL A 398 -4.50 -21.88 -4.47
C VAL A 398 -3.00 -21.82 -4.21
N HIS A 399 -2.53 -22.63 -3.27
CA HIS A 399 -1.13 -22.72 -2.87
C HIS A 399 -0.52 -24.03 -3.33
N SER A 400 0.69 -23.95 -3.88
CA SER A 400 1.59 -25.08 -4.05
C SER A 400 2.58 -25.07 -2.89
N VAL A 401 2.57 -26.14 -2.09
CA VAL A 401 3.36 -26.28 -0.86
C VAL A 401 4.54 -27.22 -1.10
N PHE A 402 5.72 -26.90 -0.57
CA PHE A 402 6.97 -27.63 -0.74
C PHE A 402 7.66 -27.88 0.61
N PRO A 403 8.48 -28.94 0.77
CA PRO A 403 9.08 -29.76 -0.29
C PRO A 403 8.21 -30.91 -0.83
N PHE A 404 7.21 -31.38 -0.09
CA PHE A 404 6.51 -32.63 -0.41
C PHE A 404 5.34 -32.50 -1.39
N SER A 405 5.20 -31.32 -2.02
CA SER A 405 4.25 -31.00 -3.10
C SER A 405 2.80 -31.36 -2.77
N ALA A 406 2.04 -30.38 -2.29
CA ALA A 406 0.59 -30.47 -2.25
C ALA A 406 -0.06 -29.22 -2.86
N ILE A 407 -1.30 -29.39 -3.32
CA ILE A 407 -2.15 -28.29 -3.73
C ILE A 407 -3.18 -28.06 -2.63
N VAL A 408 -3.25 -26.82 -2.15
CA VAL A 408 -4.14 -26.42 -1.06
C VAL A 408 -4.97 -25.24 -1.51
N VAL A 409 -6.28 -25.34 -1.31
CA VAL A 409 -7.23 -24.25 -1.53
C VAL A 409 -7.48 -23.55 -0.20
N VAL A 410 -7.37 -22.22 -0.17
CA VAL A 410 -7.41 -21.42 1.05
C VAL A 410 -8.47 -20.32 0.95
N PRO A 411 -9.75 -20.61 1.25
CA PRO A 411 -10.73 -19.58 1.53
C PRO A 411 -10.33 -18.76 2.76
N THR A 412 -10.39 -17.43 2.64
CA THR A 412 -10.14 -16.48 3.74
C THR A 412 -11.21 -15.40 3.76
N ALA A 413 -11.64 -15.01 4.95
CA ALA A 413 -12.55 -13.89 5.15
C ALA A 413 -12.08 -13.02 6.32
N GLY A 414 -12.32 -11.72 6.25
CA GLY A 414 -11.87 -10.80 7.29
C GLY A 414 -12.30 -9.36 7.11
N VAL A 415 -11.68 -8.49 7.91
CA VAL A 415 -11.90 -7.04 7.92
C VAL A 415 -10.57 -6.31 7.77
N MET A 416 -10.61 -5.09 7.22
CA MET A 416 -9.45 -4.23 7.05
C MET A 416 -9.76 -2.77 7.43
N ILE A 417 -8.77 -2.09 8.00
CA ILE A 417 -8.82 -0.69 8.39
C ILE A 417 -7.69 0.05 7.68
N GLY A 418 -8.05 1.11 6.95
CA GLY A 418 -7.14 1.97 6.22
C GLY A 418 -6.82 3.27 6.97
N PHE A 419 -5.56 3.72 6.92
CA PHE A 419 -5.09 4.99 7.49
C PHE A 419 -4.09 5.73 6.60
#